data_AF-A0ABD5J8G9-F1
#
_entry.id   AF-A0ABD5J8G9-F1
#
_cell.length_a   1.000
_cell.length_b   1.000
_cell.length_c   1.000
_cell.angle_alpha   90.00
_cell.angle_beta   90.00
_cell.angle_gamma   90.00
#
_symmetry.space_group_name_H-M   'P 1'
#
loop_
_entity.id
_entity.type
_entity.pdbx_description
1 polymer ?
#
loop_
_entity_poly.entity_id
_entity_poly.type
_entity_poly.pdbx_seq_one_letter_code
_entity_poly.pdbx_strand_id
1 'polypeptide(L)'
;MSEMDNVTIRVIPFGGGTSPGTGQSFDYVVGPVQQLDTVQLDSAQGTQFMDAEAELAKYRAVLERMEMTALKPRESRDFIYGILRTM
;
A
#
# COMPACT_ATOMS: atom_id res chain seq x y z
N MET A 1 -1.46 -17.20 2.99
CA MET A 1 -2.15 -15.92 2.76
C MET A 1 -1.74 -15.27 1.45
N SER A 2 -0.44 -15.12 1.13
CA SER A 2 0.04 -14.60 -0.16
C SER A 2 -0.24 -15.45 -1.41
N GLU A 3 -0.76 -16.67 -1.23
CA GLU A 3 -1.13 -17.59 -2.32
C GLU A 3 -2.62 -17.52 -2.65
N MET A 4 -3.39 -16.68 -1.95
CA MET A 4 -4.81 -16.47 -2.27
C MET A 4 -4.91 -15.54 -3.49
N ASP A 5 -5.73 -15.90 -4.47
CA ASP A 5 -5.85 -15.16 -5.74
C ASP A 5 -6.24 -13.69 -5.56
N ASN A 6 -6.95 -13.37 -4.48
CA ASN A 6 -7.41 -12.02 -4.14
C ASN A 6 -6.44 -11.24 -3.23
N VAL A 7 -5.24 -11.77 -2.94
CA VAL A 7 -4.26 -11.15 -2.04
C VAL A 7 -2.92 -10.98 -2.75
N THR A 8 -2.48 -9.73 -2.90
CA THR A 8 -1.13 -9.41 -3.39
C THR A 8 -0.32 -8.80 -2.26
N ILE A 9 0.83 -9.40 -1.95
CA ILE A 9 1.80 -8.84 -0.99
C ILE A 9 2.98 -8.27 -1.76
N ARG A 10 3.37 -7.04 -1.42
CA ARG A 10 4.54 -6.38 -1.98
C ARG A 10 5.43 -5.81 -0.89
N VAL A 11 6.73 -5.87 -1.10
CA VAL A 11 7.75 -5.41 -0.13
C VAL A 11 8.53 -4.25 -0.73
N ILE A 12 8.74 -3.19 0.06
CA ILE A 12 9.69 -2.12 -0.23
C ILE A 12 10.92 -2.33 0.67
N PRO A 13 12.05 -2.83 0.15
CA PRO A 13 13.26 -2.99 0.95
C PRO A 13 13.88 -1.65 1.35
N PHE A 14 14.56 -1.61 2.49
CA PHE A 14 15.37 -0.45 2.87
C PHE A 14 16.51 -0.26 1.86
N GLY A 15 16.79 1.00 1.49
CA GLY A 15 17.86 1.36 0.56
C GLY A 15 17.42 1.60 -0.90
N GLY A 16 16.15 1.38 -1.25
CA GLY A 16 15.59 1.62 -2.58
C GLY A 16 15.23 3.08 -2.93
N GLY A 17 15.58 4.04 -2.07
CA GLY A 17 15.21 5.46 -2.19
C GLY A 17 14.24 5.92 -1.09
N THR A 18 13.67 7.12 -1.25
CA THR A 18 12.71 7.70 -0.31
C THR A 18 11.44 6.88 -0.26
N SER A 19 10.98 6.52 0.95
CA SER A 19 9.68 5.86 1.14
C SER A 19 8.59 6.72 0.50
N PRO A 20 7.83 6.18 -0.48
CA PRO A 20 6.93 7.01 -1.28
C PRO A 20 5.59 7.34 -0.59
N GLY A 21 5.43 6.96 0.68
CA GLY A 21 4.21 7.18 1.46
C GLY A 21 4.20 8.47 2.28
N THR A 22 3.03 8.77 2.85
CA THR A 22 2.80 9.85 3.82
C THR A 22 3.41 9.59 5.20
N GLY A 23 4.12 8.47 5.38
CA GLY A 23 4.68 8.01 6.66
C GLY A 23 3.68 7.31 7.57
N GLN A 24 2.41 7.23 7.15
CA GLN A 24 1.32 6.57 7.88
C GLN A 24 0.72 5.46 7.01
N SER A 25 0.17 4.42 7.63
CA SER A 25 -0.63 3.41 6.95
C SER A 25 -1.99 3.99 6.58
N PHE A 26 -2.51 3.59 5.43
CA PHE A 26 -3.84 3.96 4.96
C PHE A 26 -4.45 2.81 4.17
N ASP A 27 -5.78 2.72 4.19
CA ASP A 27 -6.53 1.82 3.32
C ASP A 27 -7.15 2.64 2.20
N TYR A 28 -6.95 2.20 0.96
CA TYR A 28 -7.64 2.75 -0.20
C TYR A 28 -8.71 1.75 -0.66
N VAL A 29 -9.97 2.13 -0.51
CA VAL A 29 -11.11 1.29 -0.85
C VAL A 29 -11.67 1.77 -2.18
N VAL A 30 -11.78 0.84 -3.14
CA VAL A 30 -12.28 1.13 -4.48
C VAL A 30 -13.79 0.92 -4.53
N GLY A 31 -14.53 1.93 -4.97
CA GLY A 31 -15.97 1.86 -5.17
C GLY A 31 -16.33 1.27 -6.54
N PRO A 32 -17.63 1.04 -6.82
CA PRO A 32 -18.07 0.63 -8.17
C PRO A 32 -17.83 1.71 -9.23
N VAL A 33 -17.58 2.97 -8.81
CA VAL A 33 -17.11 4.09 -9.62
C VAL A 33 -16.06 4.87 -8.83
N GLN A 34 -15.13 5.55 -9.51
CA GLN A 34 -14.00 6.24 -8.86
C GLN A 34 -14.44 7.31 -7.84
N GLN A 35 -15.59 7.95 -8.06
CA GLN A 35 -16.14 8.95 -7.13
C GLN A 35 -16.65 8.36 -5.81
N LEU A 36 -16.74 7.03 -5.71
CA LEU A 36 -17.07 6.30 -4.49
C LEU A 36 -15.83 5.63 -3.87
N ASP A 37 -14.64 5.91 -4.38
CA ASP A 37 -13.42 5.52 -3.70
C ASP A 37 -13.32 6.26 -2.36
N THR A 38 -12.66 5.66 -1.39
CA THR A 38 -12.50 6.24 -0.05
C THR A 38 -11.16 5.84 0.52
N VAL A 39 -10.46 6.80 1.11
CA VAL A 39 -9.27 6.53 1.91
C VAL A 39 -9.63 6.54 3.38
N GLN A 40 -9.22 5.50 4.10
CA GLN A 40 -9.31 5.41 5.55
C GLN A 40 -7.93 5.61 6.16
N LEU A 41 -7.85 6.50 7.15
CA LEU A 41 -6.66 6.73 7.96
C LEU A 41 -6.98 6.45 9.43
N ASP A 42 -6.20 5.56 10.04
CA ASP A 42 -6.29 5.31 11.47
C ASP A 42 -5.24 6.11 12.21
N SER A 43 -5.70 6.89 13.19
CA SER A 43 -4.86 7.71 14.07
C SER A 43 -5.17 7.41 15.53
N ALA A 44 -4.31 7.90 16.43
CA ALA A 44 -4.56 7.80 17.87
C ALA A 44 -5.85 8.52 18.30
N GLN A 45 -6.32 9.49 17.51
CA GLN A 45 -7.53 10.27 17.77
C GLN A 45 -8.79 9.66 17.13
N GLY A 46 -8.64 8.56 16.39
CA GLY A 46 -9.73 7.87 15.70
C GLY A 46 -9.49 7.72 14.20
N THR A 47 -10.52 7.25 13.51
CA THR A 47 -10.51 6.96 12.08
C THR A 47 -11.04 8.16 11.28
N GLN A 48 -10.32 8.55 10.23
CA GLN A 48 -10.71 9.59 9.28
C GLN A 48 -10.98 8.97 7.91
N PHE A 49 -12.05 9.45 7.25
CA PHE A 49 -12.40 9.08 5.88
C PHE A 49 -12.20 10.27 4.94
N MET A 50 -11.62 10.01 3.77
CA MET A 50 -11.41 10.99 2.71
C MET A 50 -12.02 10.46 1.41
N ASP A 51 -13.01 11.18 0.89
CA ASP A 51 -13.74 10.86 -0.34
C ASP A 51 -13.72 12.01 -1.36
N ALA A 52 -13.16 13.17 -0.99
CA ALA A 52 -12.98 14.29 -1.88
C ALA A 52 -11.98 13.95 -2.99
N GLU A 53 -12.35 14.17 -4.25
CA GLU A 53 -11.56 13.81 -5.44
C GLU A 53 -10.12 14.33 -5.39
N ALA A 54 -9.89 15.55 -4.88
CA ALA A 54 -8.55 16.12 -4.76
C ALA A 54 -7.65 15.33 -3.79
N GLU A 55 -8.21 14.84 -2.68
CA GLU A 55 -7.49 13.98 -1.74
C GLU A 55 -7.28 12.58 -2.34
N LEU A 56 -8.32 11.99 -2.95
CA LEU A 56 -8.22 10.69 -3.60
C LEU A 56 -7.15 10.67 -4.70
N ALA A 57 -7.04 11.73 -5.50
CA ALA A 57 -6.01 11.87 -6.54
C ALA A 57 -4.59 11.82 -5.95
N LYS A 58 -4.37 12.47 -4.78
CA LYS A 58 -3.10 12.43 -4.08
C LYS A 58 -2.76 11.01 -3.59
N TYR A 59 -3.71 10.30 -3.00
CA TYR A 59 -3.48 8.93 -2.52
C TYR A 59 -3.28 7.94 -3.66
N ARG A 60 -3.95 8.11 -4.80
CA ARG A 60 -3.67 7.32 -6.02
C ARG A 60 -2.23 7.50 -6.49
N ALA A 61 -1.71 8.73 -6.53
CA ALA A 61 -0.32 8.99 -6.89
C ALA A 61 0.67 8.36 -5.89
N VAL A 62 0.35 8.37 -4.60
CA VAL A 62 1.14 7.69 -3.56
C VAL A 62 1.14 6.19 -3.77
N LEU A 63 -0.01 5.56 -4.01
CA LEU A 63 -0.12 4.13 -4.29
C LEU A 63 0.66 3.72 -5.52
N GLU A 64 0.51 4.46 -6.63
CA GLU A 64 1.26 4.20 -7.86
C GLU A 64 2.77 4.24 -7.60
N ARG A 65 3.24 5.23 -6.83
CA ARG A 65 4.65 5.34 -6.47
C ARG A 65 5.11 4.21 -5.55
N MET A 66 4.30 3.80 -4.58
CA MET A 66 4.56 2.62 -3.73
C MET A 66 4.69 1.37 -4.61
N GLU A 67 3.78 1.18 -5.56
CA GLU A 67 3.80 0.06 -6.47
C GLU A 67 5.00 0.07 -7.43
N MET A 68 5.44 1.24 -7.90
CA MET A 68 6.65 1.31 -8.73
C MET A 68 7.92 0.99 -7.95
N THR A 69 7.96 1.33 -6.67
CA THR A 69 9.15 1.17 -5.81
C THR A 69 9.25 -0.24 -5.21
N ALA A 70 8.11 -0.88 -4.95
CA ALA A 70 8.09 -2.20 -4.33
C ALA A 70 8.61 -3.30 -5.27
N LEU A 71 9.12 -4.39 -4.68
CA LEU A 71 9.40 -5.63 -5.41
C LEU A 71 8.13 -6.20 -6.05
N LYS A 72 8.26 -7.02 -7.10
CA LYS A 72 7.11 -7.73 -7.67
C LYS A 72 6.57 -8.75 -6.65
N PRO A 73 5.32 -9.24 -6.80
CA PRO A 73 4.71 -10.11 -5.80
C PRO A 73 5.51 -11.38 -5.48
N ARG A 74 6.09 -12.03 -6.51
CA ARG A 74 6.94 -13.22 -6.32
C ARG A 74 8.25 -12.88 -5.60
N GLU A 75 8.95 -11.83 -6.04
CA GLU A 75 10.20 -11.38 -5.42
C GLU A 75 10.01 -10.96 -3.97
N SER A 76 8.86 -10.33 -3.65
CA SER A 76 8.48 -9.97 -2.29
C SER A 76 8.35 -11.20 -1.40
N ARG A 77 7.74 -12.26 -1.93
CA ARG A 77 7.59 -13.54 -1.23
C ARG A 77 8.93 -14.23 -1.01
N ASP A 78 9.75 -14.29 -2.06
CA ASP A 78 11.09 -14.87 -2.00
C ASP A 78 11.97 -14.11 -0.99
N PHE A 79 11.87 -12.78 -0.95
CA PHE A 79 12.54 -11.93 0.02
C PHE A 79 12.12 -12.23 1.47
N ILE A 80 10.81 -12.33 1.74
CA ILE A 80 10.28 -12.68 3.07
C ILE A 80 10.77 -14.08 3.50
N TYR A 81 10.71 -15.08 2.62
CA TYR A 81 11.20 -16.42 2.92
C TYR A 81 12.72 -16.47 3.12
N GLY A 82 13.47 -15.61 2.41
CA GLY A 82 14.90 -15.43 2.62
C GLY A 82 15.21 -14.99 4.05
N ILE A 83 14.52 -13.95 4.54
CA ILE A 83 14.68 -13.46 5.93
C ILE A 83 14.36 -14.58 6.93
N LEU A 84 13.23 -15.27 6.77
CA LEU A 84 12.80 -16.34 7.67
C LEU A 84 13.78 -17.51 7.75
N ARG A 85 14.55 -17.79 6.69
CA ARG A 85 15.57 -18.86 6.68
C ARG A 85 16.91 -18.43 7.27
N THR A 86 17.15 -17.12 7.38
CA THR A 86 18.41 -16.55 7.85
C THR A 86 18.33 -16.12 9.33
N MET A 87 17.13 -16.12 9.91
CA MET A 87 16.89 -16.06 11.35
C MET A 87 16.91 -17.46 11.96
#